data_AF-A0A143G2V3-F1
#
_entry.id   AF-A0A143G2V3-F1
#
_cell.length_a   1.000
_cell.length_b   1.000
_cell.length_c   1.000
_cell.angle_alpha   90.00
_cell.angle_beta   90.00
_cell.angle_gamma   90.00
#
_symmetry.space_group_name_H-M   'P 1'
#
loop_
_entity.id
_entity.type
_entity.pdbx_description
1 polymer ?
#
loop_
_entity_poly.entity_id
_entity_poly.type
_entity_poly.pdbx_seq_one_letter_code
_entity_poly.pdbx_strand_id
1 'polypeptide(L)'
;MVVLDASKTDTEITVTGQYGVLTVKSDGQYSYQANGQGGGKEIFVYELISPTGDSDKSTLEINVSQNVMGSSKDDMVESGSADDVYFLLEGSDTLIFNLLSDQDATGGNGSDVWRDFGDTDKIDISALLTQGSNAMLKDFVSVETVDGNTVIFIDRDGQSYD
;
A
#
# COMPACT_ATOMS: atom_id res chain seq x y z
N MET A 1 13.15 12.47 -10.42
CA MET A 1 14.13 11.57 -11.09
C MET A 1 15.49 11.84 -10.48
N VAL A 2 16.09 10.84 -9.87
CA VAL A 2 17.40 10.90 -9.19
C VAL A 2 18.45 10.34 -10.14
N VAL A 3 19.60 11.02 -10.29
CA VAL A 3 20.70 10.54 -11.15
C VAL A 3 21.93 10.28 -10.31
N LEU A 4 22.46 9.07 -10.38
CA LEU A 4 23.65 8.63 -9.64
C LEU A 4 24.76 8.25 -10.63
N ASP A 5 25.96 8.80 -10.41
CA ASP A 5 27.16 8.51 -11.19
C ASP A 5 28.01 7.46 -10.48
N ALA A 6 28.02 6.23 -10.99
CA ALA A 6 28.73 5.11 -10.40
C ALA A 6 30.26 5.28 -10.45
N SER A 7 30.79 6.23 -11.23
CA SER A 7 32.22 6.54 -11.27
C SER A 7 32.70 7.36 -10.07
N LYS A 8 31.77 7.94 -9.29
CA LYS A 8 32.08 8.73 -8.10
C LYS A 8 31.85 7.93 -6.83
N THR A 9 32.87 7.21 -6.40
CA THR A 9 32.88 6.51 -5.11
C THR A 9 32.66 7.51 -3.96
N ASP A 10 31.71 7.23 -3.08
CA ASP A 10 31.40 8.00 -1.85
C ASP A 10 30.50 9.23 -2.05
N THR A 11 29.71 9.25 -3.13
CA THR A 11 28.66 10.27 -3.30
C THR A 11 27.36 9.78 -2.67
N GLU A 12 26.75 10.61 -1.83
CA GLU A 12 25.44 10.39 -1.23
C GLU A 12 24.44 11.41 -1.78
N ILE A 13 23.26 10.94 -2.19
CA ILE A 13 22.14 11.80 -2.59
C ILE A 13 20.99 11.54 -1.64
N THR A 14 20.39 12.62 -1.14
CA THR A 14 19.15 12.58 -0.38
C THR A 14 17.98 13.10 -1.20
N VAL A 15 16.83 12.46 -1.05
CA VAL A 15 15.60 12.77 -1.76
C VAL A 15 14.49 12.81 -0.73
N THR A 16 13.94 14.00 -0.49
CA THR A 16 12.78 14.16 0.40
C THR A 16 11.53 13.71 -0.34
N GLY A 17 10.91 12.64 0.15
CA GLY A 17 9.57 12.21 -0.21
C GLY A 17 8.50 12.87 0.67
N GLN A 18 7.25 12.50 0.43
CA GLN A 18 6.09 12.90 1.23
C GLN A 18 6.11 12.25 2.62
N TYR A 19 6.51 10.98 2.71
CA TYR A 19 6.46 10.17 3.94
C TYR A 19 7.83 9.93 4.58
N GLY A 20 8.92 10.42 3.97
CA GLY A 20 10.27 10.21 4.49
C GLY A 20 11.38 10.76 3.61
N VAL A 21 12.60 10.35 3.91
CA VAL A 21 13.80 10.73 3.14
C VAL A 21 14.49 9.46 2.66
N LEU A 22 14.68 9.34 1.36
CA LEU A 22 15.52 8.33 0.74
C LEU A 22 16.95 8.85 0.63
N THR A 23 17.90 8.06 1.11
CA THR A 23 19.33 8.29 0.92
C THR A 23 19.87 7.19 0.02
N VAL A 24 20.53 7.54 -1.08
CA VAL A 24 21.16 6.58 -1.99
C VAL A 24 22.64 6.90 -2.15
N LYS A 25 23.46 5.85 -2.06
CA LYS A 25 24.91 5.91 -2.25
C LYS A 25 25.28 5.54 -3.67
N SER A 26 26.45 5.99 -4.11
CA SER A 26 27.02 5.69 -5.43
C SER A 26 27.23 4.20 -5.72
N ASP A 27 27.28 3.35 -4.69
CA ASP A 27 27.38 1.88 -4.82
C ASP A 27 26.01 1.18 -4.92
N GLY A 28 24.92 1.94 -4.96
CA GLY A 28 23.55 1.45 -5.03
C GLY A 28 22.95 1.08 -3.67
N GLN A 29 23.70 1.14 -2.57
CA GLN A 29 23.11 1.00 -1.24
C GLN A 29 22.16 2.17 -0.97
N TYR A 30 21.02 1.89 -0.36
CA TYR A 30 20.06 2.90 0.02
C TYR A 30 19.53 2.69 1.44
N SER A 31 19.04 3.77 2.05
CA SER A 31 18.29 3.74 3.30
C SER A 31 17.12 4.70 3.19
N TYR A 32 16.01 4.35 3.84
CA TYR A 32 14.83 5.20 3.92
C TYR A 32 14.50 5.50 5.38
N GLN A 33 14.28 6.77 5.69
CA GLN A 33 13.86 7.22 7.01
C GLN A 33 12.47 7.82 6.91
N ALA A 34 11.46 7.09 7.42
CA ALA A 34 10.10 7.61 7.53
C ALA A 34 10.08 8.84 8.47
N ASN A 35 9.22 9.82 8.16
CA ASN A 35 9.07 11.07 8.92
C ASN A 35 8.02 10.97 10.04
N GLY A 36 7.24 9.87 10.08
CA GLY A 36 6.20 9.64 11.08
C GLY A 36 4.95 10.53 10.92
N GLN A 37 4.79 11.19 9.77
CA GLN A 37 3.66 12.06 9.43
C GLN A 37 2.82 11.41 8.32
N GLY A 38 2.05 10.39 8.69
CA GLY A 38 1.22 9.64 7.74
C GLY A 38 1.91 8.40 7.17
N GLY A 39 1.24 7.77 6.22
CA GLY A 39 1.71 6.61 5.48
C GLY A 39 1.07 6.53 4.10
N GLY A 40 1.57 5.59 3.29
CA GLY A 40 1.22 5.43 1.88
C GLY A 40 2.37 4.80 1.09
N LYS A 41 2.11 4.49 -0.19
CA LYS A 41 3.16 4.09 -1.12
C LYS A 41 3.97 5.30 -1.58
N GLU A 42 5.29 5.18 -1.50
CA GLU A 42 6.22 6.19 -1.98
C GLU A 42 7.06 5.65 -3.13
N ILE A 43 7.02 6.33 -4.27
CA ILE A 43 7.65 5.87 -5.52
C ILE A 43 8.81 6.80 -5.89
N PHE A 44 10.01 6.24 -5.95
CA PHE A 44 11.22 6.93 -6.41
C PHE A 44 11.72 6.34 -7.73
N VAL A 45 11.70 7.16 -8.79
CA VAL A 45 12.33 6.79 -10.07
C VAL A 45 13.77 7.31 -10.08
N TYR A 46 14.72 6.39 -10.26
CA TYR A 46 16.15 6.69 -10.31
C TYR A 46 16.82 6.18 -11.59
N GLU A 47 17.92 6.82 -11.97
CA GLU A 47 18.77 6.45 -13.09
C GLU A 47 20.21 6.29 -12.60
N LEU A 48 20.80 5.12 -12.88
CA LEU A 48 22.22 4.85 -12.65
C LEU A 48 22.97 5.09 -13.96
N ILE A 49 24.05 5.85 -13.90
CA ILE A 49 24.97 6.04 -15.04
C ILE A 49 26.27 5.30 -14.71
N SER A 50 26.63 4.36 -15.58
CA SER A 50 27.88 3.61 -15.49
C SER A 50 29.09 4.50 -15.84
N PRO A 51 30.31 4.11 -15.45
CA PRO A 51 31.52 4.85 -15.81
C PRO A 51 31.77 4.99 -17.32
N THR A 52 31.15 4.13 -18.14
CA THR A 52 31.23 4.17 -19.61
C THR A 52 30.16 5.06 -20.25
N GLY A 53 29.25 5.62 -19.46
CA GLY A 53 28.18 6.53 -19.91
C GLY A 53 26.86 5.84 -20.24
N ASP A 54 26.78 4.51 -20.14
CA ASP A 54 25.52 3.78 -20.25
C ASP A 54 24.63 4.09 -19.05
N SER A 55 23.32 4.25 -19.25
CA SER A 55 22.38 4.49 -18.16
C SER A 55 21.31 3.41 -18.04
N ASP A 56 20.83 3.19 -16.82
CA ASP A 56 19.74 2.28 -16.50
C ASP A 56 18.73 2.95 -15.56
N LYS A 57 17.45 2.76 -15.81
CA LYS A 57 16.35 3.37 -15.04
C LYS A 57 15.61 2.32 -14.27
N SER A 58 15.39 2.58 -12.99
CA SER A 58 14.63 1.70 -12.12
C SER A 58 13.72 2.50 -11.18
N THR A 59 12.76 1.79 -10.60
CA THR A 59 11.76 2.34 -9.68
C THR A 59 11.90 1.63 -8.34
N LEU A 60 12.04 2.40 -7.27
CA LEU A 60 11.96 1.94 -5.90
C LEU A 60 10.61 2.36 -5.33
N GLU A 61 9.76 1.38 -5.03
CA GLU A 61 8.52 1.58 -4.28
C GLU A 61 8.77 1.21 -2.81
N ILE A 62 8.35 2.10 -1.91
CA ILE A 62 8.44 1.92 -0.46
C ILE A 62 7.03 1.98 0.11
N ASN A 63 6.62 0.92 0.80
CA ASN A 63 5.38 0.89 1.57
C ASN A 63 5.65 1.49 2.96
N VAL A 64 5.03 2.64 3.26
CA VAL A 64 5.13 3.29 4.56
C VAL A 64 3.86 3.01 5.35
N SER A 65 3.87 1.88 6.06
CA SER A 65 2.76 1.40 6.89
C SER A 65 2.47 2.26 8.10
N GLN A 66 1.20 2.30 8.50
CA GLN A 66 0.69 2.94 9.70
C GLN A 66 0.07 1.94 10.67
N ASN A 67 0.16 2.25 11.96
CA ASN A 67 -0.75 1.69 12.96
C ASN A 67 -1.85 2.71 13.21
N VAL A 68 -3.05 2.41 12.74
CA VAL A 68 -4.23 3.28 12.90
C VAL A 68 -4.97 2.85 14.17
N MET A 69 -5.12 3.79 15.09
CA MET A 69 -5.80 3.60 16.37
C MET A 69 -7.14 4.35 16.35
N GLY A 70 -8.23 3.62 16.54
CA GLY A 70 -9.56 4.17 16.76
C GLY A 70 -9.79 4.62 18.20
N SER A 71 -11.05 4.71 18.57
CA SER A 71 -11.57 5.24 19.82
C SER A 71 -12.54 4.24 20.45
N SER A 72 -13.15 4.58 21.58
CA SER A 72 -14.18 3.73 22.20
C SER A 72 -15.59 4.01 21.65
N LYS A 73 -15.69 4.44 20.39
CA LYS A 73 -16.93 4.84 19.72
C LYS A 73 -16.90 4.30 18.30
N ASP A 74 -18.07 4.23 17.69
CA ASP A 74 -18.22 3.94 16.27
C ASP A 74 -17.33 4.86 15.41
N ASP A 75 -16.28 4.27 14.84
CA ASP A 75 -15.31 4.93 13.97
C ASP A 75 -15.55 4.58 12.51
N MET A 76 -15.37 5.57 11.63
CA MET A 76 -15.36 5.40 10.18
C MET A 76 -13.99 5.79 9.67
N VAL A 77 -13.23 4.82 9.20
CA VAL A 77 -11.82 4.99 8.81
C VAL A 77 -11.66 4.60 7.35
N GLU A 78 -10.98 5.43 6.58
CA GLU A 78 -10.62 5.11 5.19
C GLU A 78 -9.25 4.42 5.15
N SER A 79 -9.15 3.35 4.36
CA SER A 79 -7.89 2.69 4.01
C SER A 79 -7.13 3.47 2.94
N GLY A 80 -5.82 3.21 2.87
CA GLY A 80 -4.89 3.81 1.94
C GLY A 80 -4.20 2.80 1.02
N SER A 81 -3.14 3.26 0.35
CA SER A 81 -2.34 2.44 -0.57
C SER A 81 -1.22 1.65 0.12
N ALA A 82 -0.89 1.99 1.37
CA ALA A 82 0.11 1.27 2.17
C ALA A 82 -0.51 0.05 2.86
N ASP A 83 0.34 -0.86 3.35
CA ASP A 83 -0.08 -2.04 4.08
C ASP A 83 -0.18 -1.65 5.56
N ASP A 84 -1.38 -1.28 6.00
CA ASP A 84 -1.63 -0.68 7.30
C ASP A 84 -2.18 -1.70 8.32
N VAL A 85 -2.08 -1.35 9.61
CA VAL A 85 -2.62 -2.14 10.71
C VAL A 85 -3.63 -1.32 11.50
N TYR A 86 -4.84 -1.84 11.65
CA TYR A 86 -5.96 -1.17 12.32
C TYR A 86 -6.25 -1.80 13.69
N PHE A 87 -6.45 -0.92 14.68
CA PHE A 87 -6.94 -1.21 16.03
C PHE A 87 -8.08 -0.22 16.31
N LEU A 88 -9.31 -0.54 15.92
CA LEU A 88 -10.44 0.40 16.01
C LEU A 88 -11.13 0.40 17.38
N LEU A 89 -10.77 -0.57 18.24
CA LEU A 89 -11.16 -0.70 19.64
C LEU A 89 -12.64 -1.05 19.87
N GLU A 90 -13.37 -0.25 20.65
CA GLU A 90 -14.76 -0.53 21.01
C GLU A 90 -15.68 0.32 20.14
N GLY A 91 -16.75 -0.25 19.63
CA GLY A 91 -17.68 0.48 18.77
C GLY A 91 -18.32 -0.46 17.76
N SER A 92 -19.16 0.08 16.91
CA SER A 92 -19.53 -0.55 15.64
C SER A 92 -18.77 0.13 14.51
N ASP A 93 -17.56 -0.34 14.25
CA ASP A 93 -16.62 0.38 13.40
C ASP A 93 -16.76 0.01 11.93
N THR A 94 -16.31 0.90 11.05
CA THR A 94 -16.29 0.66 9.61
C THR A 94 -14.94 1.04 9.01
N LEU A 95 -14.24 0.06 8.45
CA LEU A 95 -13.06 0.29 7.60
C LEU A 95 -13.49 0.34 6.14
N ILE A 96 -13.22 1.46 5.47
CA ILE A 96 -13.70 1.78 4.13
C ILE A 96 -12.54 1.65 3.13
N PHE A 97 -12.72 0.81 2.13
CA PHE A 97 -11.79 0.66 1.01
C PHE A 97 -12.33 1.38 -0.21
N ASN A 98 -11.71 2.52 -0.53
CA ASN A 98 -12.05 3.32 -1.70
C ASN A 98 -11.31 2.82 -2.95
N LEU A 99 -11.83 3.15 -4.14
CA LEU A 99 -11.09 2.95 -5.38
C LEU A 99 -10.00 4.03 -5.52
N LEU A 100 -8.75 3.65 -5.30
CA LEU A 100 -7.58 4.54 -5.41
C LEU A 100 -6.99 4.55 -6.83
N SER A 101 -7.07 3.44 -7.55
CA SER A 101 -6.60 3.27 -8.93
C SER A 101 -7.44 2.26 -9.69
N ASP A 102 -8.05 2.68 -10.80
CA ASP A 102 -8.82 1.79 -11.68
C ASP A 102 -7.93 0.86 -12.51
N GLN A 103 -6.64 1.17 -12.65
CA GLN A 103 -5.65 0.36 -13.36
C GLN A 103 -5.01 -0.72 -12.49
N ASP A 104 -5.31 -0.74 -11.20
CA ASP A 104 -4.82 -1.75 -10.26
C ASP A 104 -5.93 -2.77 -9.96
N ALA A 105 -5.58 -4.05 -10.05
CA ALA A 105 -6.47 -5.17 -9.77
C ALA A 105 -7.04 -5.13 -8.34
N THR A 106 -6.31 -4.60 -7.36
CA THR A 106 -6.79 -4.43 -5.98
C THR A 106 -7.47 -3.08 -5.74
N GLY A 107 -7.59 -2.25 -6.78
CA GLY A 107 -8.08 -0.88 -6.67
C GLY A 107 -7.05 0.09 -6.10
N GLY A 108 -5.79 -0.34 -5.97
CA GLY A 108 -4.68 0.49 -5.50
C GLY A 108 -4.56 0.56 -3.98
N ASN A 109 -5.35 -0.23 -3.24
CA ASN A 109 -5.26 -0.36 -1.79
C ASN A 109 -4.13 -1.32 -1.40
N GLY A 110 -3.59 -1.13 -0.19
CA GLY A 110 -2.60 -2.03 0.38
C GLY A 110 -3.19 -3.33 0.94
N SER A 111 -2.31 -4.20 1.40
CA SER A 111 -2.66 -5.45 2.10
C SER A 111 -2.78 -5.19 3.60
N ASP A 112 -3.95 -4.73 4.01
CA ASP A 112 -4.20 -4.29 5.39
C ASP A 112 -4.52 -5.41 6.38
N VAL A 113 -4.32 -5.11 7.66
CA VAL A 113 -4.67 -6.02 8.77
C VAL A 113 -5.45 -5.29 9.85
N TRP A 114 -6.71 -5.71 10.08
CA TRP A 114 -7.49 -5.27 11.23
C TRP A 114 -7.36 -6.28 12.38
N ARG A 115 -6.78 -5.85 13.50
CA ARG A 115 -6.37 -6.72 14.62
C ARG A 115 -7.47 -7.03 15.64
N ASP A 116 -8.49 -6.19 15.75
CA ASP A 116 -9.54 -6.27 16.76
C ASP A 116 -10.96 -6.28 16.20
N PHE A 117 -11.13 -6.68 14.93
CA PHE A 117 -12.44 -6.80 14.27
C PHE A 117 -13.43 -7.64 15.09
N GLY A 118 -14.56 -7.04 15.44
CA GLY A 118 -15.64 -7.60 16.25
C GLY A 118 -16.95 -7.83 15.49
N ASP A 119 -17.96 -8.34 16.21
CA ASP A 119 -19.24 -8.79 15.63
C ASP A 119 -20.09 -7.65 15.04
N THR A 120 -19.87 -6.41 15.50
CA THR A 120 -20.60 -5.21 15.06
C THR A 120 -19.89 -4.44 13.96
N ASP A 121 -18.66 -4.80 13.65
CA ASP A 121 -17.78 -4.08 12.74
C ASP A 121 -18.07 -4.44 11.29
N LYS A 122 -17.65 -3.55 10.40
CA LYS A 122 -17.92 -3.64 8.97
C LYS A 122 -16.69 -3.31 8.16
N ILE A 123 -16.54 -4.00 7.05
CA ILE A 123 -15.61 -3.64 5.99
C ILE A 123 -16.46 -3.16 4.81
N ASP A 124 -16.33 -1.90 4.43
CA ASP A 124 -17.02 -1.31 3.29
C ASP A 124 -16.10 -1.37 2.06
N ILE A 125 -16.46 -2.24 1.11
CA ILE A 125 -15.79 -2.40 -0.19
C ILE A 125 -16.66 -1.92 -1.35
N SER A 126 -17.76 -1.21 -1.06
CA SER A 126 -18.78 -0.88 -2.07
C SER A 126 -18.22 -0.07 -3.23
N ALA A 127 -17.17 0.74 -3.00
CA ALA A 127 -16.48 1.51 -4.02
C ALA A 127 -15.58 0.68 -4.94
N LEU A 128 -15.19 -0.54 -4.54
CA LEU A 128 -14.27 -1.39 -5.31
C LEU A 128 -14.97 -2.25 -6.36
N LEU A 129 -16.21 -2.64 -6.08
CA LEU A 129 -16.95 -3.62 -6.86
C LEU A 129 -17.51 -3.00 -8.14
N THR A 130 -17.01 -3.46 -9.30
CA THR A 130 -17.53 -3.03 -10.60
C THR A 130 -18.49 -4.09 -11.13
N GLN A 131 -19.80 -3.77 -11.15
CA GLN A 131 -20.82 -4.77 -11.47
C GLN A 131 -20.85 -5.08 -12.98
N GLY A 132 -20.36 -6.26 -13.35
CA GLY A 132 -20.76 -6.94 -14.58
C GLY A 132 -22.24 -7.36 -14.54
N SER A 133 -22.88 -7.54 -15.70
CA SER A 133 -24.27 -8.01 -15.75
C SER A 133 -24.38 -9.44 -15.18
N ASN A 134 -25.24 -9.64 -14.17
CA ASN A 134 -25.52 -10.92 -13.47
C ASN A 134 -24.43 -11.47 -12.51
N ALA A 135 -23.47 -10.66 -12.08
CA ALA A 135 -22.45 -11.11 -11.13
C ALA A 135 -23.01 -11.27 -9.70
N MET A 136 -22.51 -12.27 -8.96
CA MET A 136 -22.87 -12.56 -7.56
C MET A 136 -21.75 -12.08 -6.62
N LEU A 137 -22.06 -11.83 -5.35
CA LEU A 137 -21.05 -11.39 -4.37
C LEU A 137 -19.84 -12.34 -4.26
N LYS A 138 -20.07 -13.66 -4.37
CA LYS A 138 -19.02 -14.69 -4.36
C LYS A 138 -18.03 -14.59 -5.52
N ASP A 139 -18.39 -13.88 -6.58
CA ASP A 139 -17.52 -13.70 -7.74
C ASP A 139 -16.49 -12.60 -7.44
N PHE A 140 -16.78 -11.69 -6.49
CA PHE A 140 -15.90 -10.58 -6.13
C PHE A 140 -15.21 -10.74 -4.76
N VAL A 141 -15.78 -11.54 -3.86
CA VAL A 141 -15.29 -11.68 -2.49
C VAL A 141 -15.12 -13.15 -2.17
N SER A 142 -13.89 -13.53 -1.81
CA SER A 142 -13.60 -14.82 -1.22
C SER A 142 -13.02 -14.65 0.18
N VAL A 143 -13.33 -15.60 1.06
CA VAL A 143 -12.90 -15.60 2.45
C VAL A 143 -12.24 -16.93 2.74
N GLU A 144 -11.01 -16.89 3.21
CA GLU A 144 -10.23 -18.07 3.56
C GLU A 144 -9.70 -17.98 4.99
N THR A 145 -9.28 -19.13 5.52
CA THR A 145 -8.49 -19.17 6.75
C THR A 145 -7.06 -19.54 6.42
N VAL A 146 -6.12 -18.62 6.63
CA VAL A 146 -4.69 -18.80 6.40
C VAL A 146 -3.95 -18.64 7.72
N ASP A 147 -3.26 -19.69 8.16
CA ASP A 147 -2.52 -19.73 9.42
C ASP A 147 -3.34 -19.29 10.65
N GLY A 148 -4.64 -19.61 10.64
CA GLY A 148 -5.58 -19.25 11.72
C GLY A 148 -6.16 -17.84 11.64
N ASN A 149 -5.82 -17.06 10.60
CA ASN A 149 -6.39 -15.74 10.34
C ASN A 149 -7.50 -15.82 9.28
N THR A 150 -8.55 -15.03 9.43
CA THR A 150 -9.51 -14.78 8.35
C THR A 150 -8.87 -13.83 7.35
N VAL A 151 -8.78 -14.26 6.09
CA VAL A 151 -8.27 -13.44 4.97
C VAL A 151 -9.40 -13.23 3.98
N ILE A 152 -9.65 -11.96 3.63
CA ILE A 152 -10.67 -11.58 2.65
C ILE A 152 -9.91 -11.15 1.40
N PHE A 153 -10.21 -11.80 0.27
CA PHE A 153 -9.69 -11.42 -1.03
C PHE A 153 -10.79 -10.73 -1.85
N ILE A 154 -10.42 -9.63 -2.48
CA ILE A 154 -11.31 -8.85 -3.35
C ILE A 154 -10.82 -8.98 -4.79
N ASP A 155 -11.71 -9.48 -5.63
CA ASP A 155 -11.61 -9.44 -7.09
C ASP A 155 -12.57 -8.35 -7.59
N ARG A 156 -12.05 -7.29 -8.22
CA ARG A 156 -12.83 -6.09 -8.54
C ARG A 156 -13.76 -6.23 -9.73
N ASP A 157 -13.42 -7.09 -10.69
CA ASP A 157 -14.21 -7.28 -11.92
C ASP A 157 -15.01 -8.59 -11.90
N GLY A 158 -14.74 -9.45 -10.92
CA GLY A 158 -15.44 -10.71 -10.70
C GLY A 158 -15.24 -11.71 -11.84
N GLN A 159 -14.20 -11.51 -12.66
CA GLN A 159 -13.77 -12.46 -13.67
C GLN A 159 -12.67 -13.32 -13.05
N SER A 160 -12.88 -14.64 -13.01
CA SER A 160 -11.84 -15.56 -12.53
C SER A 160 -10.53 -15.31 -13.29
N TYR A 161 -9.43 -15.14 -12.55
CA TYR A 161 -8.08 -15.26 -13.11
C TYR A 161 -7.90 -16.69 -13.61
N ASP A 162 -7.79 -16.85 -14.93
CA ASP A 162 -7.14 -18.02 -15.54
C ASP A 162 -5.62 -17.77 -15.59
#